data_AF-V6L294-F1
#
_entry.id   AF-V6L294-F1
#
_cell.length_a   1.000
_cell.length_b   1.000
_cell.length_c   1.000
_cell.angle_alpha   90.00
_cell.angle_beta   90.00
_cell.angle_gamma   90.00
#
_symmetry.space_group_name_H-M   'P 1'
#
loop_
_entity.id
_entity.type
_entity.pdbx_description
1 polymer ?
#
loop_
_entity_poly.entity_id
_entity_poly.type
_entity_poly.pdbx_seq_one_letter_code
_entity_poly.pdbx_strand_id
1 'polypeptide(L)'
;MTTSRTSARRNLSRRDRLVALLAGLLTALTAWAPGAVAETGPVLTGGRTTETTTADAATPRNDRGRDASLQTVSPGDPIFSDGVRCTVGFNVTNGTDVFIVTAGHCTSAGSNWYADPQHTVPIGPTVSSSFPGNNYGLIRYDNPDLIPDGGYSLGSPHVGQQVYIITPETGINSGTLTGLNATVNYGPDGIVYGLIQTNLCLPFSARGGTPLFGPNNQALGIASSGSGSCPSGGTSFFQPLNEVLSSLGLALY
;
A
#
# COMPACT_ATOMS: atom_id res chain seq x y z
N MET A 1 -10.09 7.91 -86.95
CA MET A 1 -9.49 9.20 -87.36
C MET A 1 -8.89 9.85 -86.14
N THR A 2 -7.57 9.95 -86.14
CA THR A 2 -6.71 10.32 -85.01
C THR A 2 -6.53 11.83 -84.97
N THR A 3 -6.80 12.49 -83.85
CA THR A 3 -6.27 13.84 -83.59
C THR A 3 -5.95 14.00 -82.10
N SER A 4 -4.65 13.97 -81.82
CA SER A 4 -4.02 14.34 -80.55
C SER A 4 -3.72 15.84 -80.56
N ARG A 5 -4.06 16.58 -79.49
CA ARG A 5 -3.52 17.94 -79.24
C ARG A 5 -3.32 18.24 -77.75
N THR A 6 -2.05 18.12 -77.36
CA THR A 6 -1.23 19.12 -76.66
C THR A 6 -1.72 19.74 -75.33
N SER A 7 -1.01 19.35 -74.27
CA SER A 7 -0.98 19.97 -72.95
C SER A 7 -0.36 21.38 -73.00
N ALA A 8 -1.01 22.36 -72.36
CA ALA A 8 -0.45 23.68 -72.10
C ALA A 8 -0.33 23.89 -70.58
N ARG A 9 0.90 23.75 -70.05
CA ARG A 9 1.27 24.19 -68.69
C ARG A 9 1.22 25.71 -68.63
N ARG A 10 0.38 26.27 -67.75
CA ARG A 10 0.47 27.68 -67.35
C ARG A 10 1.11 27.78 -65.98
N ASN A 11 2.33 28.29 -65.95
CA ASN A 11 2.97 28.79 -64.74
C ASN A 11 2.21 30.05 -64.29
N LEU A 12 1.72 30.06 -63.05
CA LEU A 12 1.27 31.29 -62.39
C LEU A 12 2.10 31.53 -61.12
N SER A 13 2.55 32.77 -61.06
CA SER A 13 3.54 33.38 -60.18
C SER A 13 3.13 33.37 -58.70
N ARG A 14 4.12 33.09 -57.84
CA ARG A 14 4.12 33.41 -56.41
C ARG A 14 4.24 34.94 -56.24
N ARG A 15 3.12 35.65 -56.23
CA ARG A 15 2.93 36.99 -55.66
C ARG A 15 1.49 37.37 -55.98
N ASP A 16 0.80 37.97 -55.02
CA ASP A 16 -0.59 38.45 -55.08
C ASP A 16 -1.65 37.42 -54.67
N ARG A 17 -1.86 37.33 -53.35
CA ARG A 17 -3.16 37.66 -52.73
C ARG A 17 -3.02 37.64 -51.21
N LEU A 18 -2.87 38.84 -50.67
CA LEU A 18 -3.00 39.16 -49.26
C LEU A 18 -4.33 39.89 -49.05
N VAL A 19 -4.85 39.73 -47.83
CA VAL A 19 -5.77 40.58 -47.07
C VAL A 19 -7.27 40.22 -47.08
N ALA A 20 -7.71 39.87 -45.86
CA ALA A 20 -8.94 40.20 -45.14
C ALA A 20 -9.79 38.97 -44.74
N LEU A 21 -10.30 38.79 -43.52
CA LEU A 21 -10.26 39.50 -42.23
C LEU A 21 -10.83 38.52 -41.18
N LEU A 22 -10.22 38.50 -39.99
CA LEU A 22 -10.77 38.31 -38.62
C LEU A 22 -11.87 37.25 -38.36
N ALA A 23 -11.56 36.31 -37.45
CA ALA A 23 -11.96 36.34 -36.03
C ALA A 23 -12.14 34.92 -35.46
N GLY A 24 -11.61 34.67 -34.25
CA GLY A 24 -12.27 33.73 -33.34
C GLY A 24 -11.40 32.67 -32.66
N LEU A 25 -11.10 32.95 -31.40
CA LEU A 25 -10.99 32.02 -30.26
C LEU A 25 -9.81 31.05 -30.11
N LEU A 26 -8.99 31.41 -29.10
CA LEU A 26 -8.60 30.64 -27.91
C LEU A 26 -8.14 29.17 -28.03
N THR A 27 -6.88 29.03 -27.63
CA THR A 27 -6.15 27.88 -27.08
C THR A 27 -6.95 26.83 -26.31
N ALA A 28 -6.63 25.55 -26.55
CA ALA A 28 -6.50 24.53 -25.50
C ALA A 28 -5.51 23.44 -25.95
N LEU A 29 -4.33 23.39 -25.32
CA LEU A 29 -3.45 22.23 -25.32
C LEU A 29 -4.06 21.18 -24.38
N THR A 30 -4.36 19.99 -24.90
CA THR A 30 -4.70 18.83 -24.05
C THR A 30 -3.40 18.13 -23.64
N ALA A 31 -2.85 18.50 -22.49
CA ALA A 31 -1.89 17.68 -21.78
C ALA A 31 -2.64 16.55 -21.05
N TRP A 32 -2.33 15.31 -21.38
CA TRP A 32 -2.72 14.14 -20.60
C TRP A 32 -1.85 14.06 -19.35
N ALA A 33 -2.47 14.19 -18.17
CA ALA A 33 -1.89 13.80 -16.90
C ALA A 33 -2.70 12.61 -16.36
N PRO A 34 -2.07 11.48 -15.97
CA PRO A 34 -2.77 10.47 -15.18
C PRO A 34 -3.01 11.05 -13.79
N GLY A 35 -4.29 11.25 -13.45
CA GLY A 35 -4.71 11.68 -12.12
C GLY A 35 -4.51 10.55 -11.12
N ALA A 36 -3.72 10.81 -10.08
CA ALA A 36 -3.79 10.07 -8.83
C ALA A 36 -5.20 10.25 -8.25
N VAL A 37 -5.98 9.18 -8.19
CA VAL A 37 -7.28 9.18 -7.50
C VAL A 37 -6.98 8.95 -6.02
N ALA A 38 -6.91 10.03 -5.26
CA ALA A 38 -7.10 9.96 -3.82
C ALA A 38 -8.56 9.59 -3.56
N GLU A 39 -8.82 8.50 -2.84
CA GLU A 39 -10.16 8.14 -2.40
C GLU A 39 -10.70 9.24 -1.48
N THR A 40 -11.63 10.06 -1.98
CA THR A 40 -12.33 11.08 -1.19
C THR A 40 -13.42 10.42 -0.36
N GLY A 41 -13.22 10.32 0.96
CA GLY A 41 -14.30 10.05 1.91
C GLY A 41 -15.28 11.23 2.04
N PRO A 42 -16.52 11.02 2.52
CA PRO A 42 -17.52 12.08 2.61
C PRO A 42 -17.15 13.12 3.68
N VAL A 43 -17.27 14.39 3.30
CA VAL A 43 -17.22 15.55 4.20
C VAL A 43 -18.52 15.62 5.00
N LEU A 44 -18.44 15.50 6.32
CA LEU A 44 -19.55 15.84 7.22
C LEU A 44 -19.29 17.21 7.85
N THR A 45 -20.11 18.18 7.46
CA THR A 45 -20.26 19.48 8.10
C THR A 45 -20.97 19.36 9.45
N GLY A 46 -20.31 19.86 10.51
CA GLY A 46 -20.98 20.55 11.62
C GLY A 46 -21.43 19.71 12.82
N GLY A 47 -20.64 19.73 13.89
CA GLY A 47 -21.06 19.32 15.23
C GLY A 47 -19.94 19.56 16.24
N ARG A 48 -19.91 20.76 16.84
CA ARG A 48 -18.94 21.14 17.87
C ARG A 48 -19.28 20.42 19.17
N THR A 49 -18.49 19.42 19.55
CA THR A 49 -18.38 18.94 20.93
C THR A 49 -16.94 19.13 21.38
N THR A 50 -16.75 20.06 22.30
CA THR A 50 -15.51 20.25 23.05
C THR A 50 -15.32 19.04 23.96
N GLU A 51 -14.36 18.17 23.63
CA GLU A 51 -13.88 17.14 24.53
C GLU A 51 -12.39 17.42 24.83
N THR A 52 -12.14 17.72 26.10
CA THR A 52 -10.85 18.09 26.67
C THR A 52 -9.86 16.94 26.48
N THR A 53 -8.80 17.15 25.71
CA THR A 53 -7.67 16.23 25.60
C THR A 53 -6.86 16.24 26.90
N THR A 54 -7.04 15.25 27.75
CA THR A 54 -5.97 14.78 28.62
C THR A 54 -5.08 13.87 27.79
N ALA A 55 -3.87 14.35 27.48
CA ALA A 55 -2.79 13.52 26.98
C ALA A 55 -2.50 12.46 28.05
N ASP A 56 -2.87 11.21 27.80
CA ASP A 56 -2.55 10.10 28.69
C ASP A 56 -1.51 9.20 28.04
N ALA A 57 -0.54 8.83 28.86
CA ALA A 57 0.76 8.34 28.48
C ALA A 57 0.71 7.01 27.72
N ALA A 58 1.56 6.89 26.70
CA ALA A 58 1.96 5.61 26.14
C ALA A 58 2.42 4.69 27.27
N THR A 59 1.79 3.53 27.40
CA THR A 59 2.21 2.50 28.35
C THR A 59 3.63 2.05 27.99
N PRO A 60 4.62 2.12 28.90
CA PRO A 60 5.97 1.72 28.57
C PRO A 60 6.00 0.20 28.35
N ARG A 61 6.34 -0.21 27.13
CA ARG A 61 6.80 -1.57 26.86
C ARG A 61 8.09 -1.76 27.65
N ASN A 62 8.24 -2.93 28.28
CA ASN A 62 9.26 -3.19 29.29
C ASN A 62 10.66 -3.30 28.65
N ASP A 63 11.27 -2.16 28.33
CA ASP A 63 12.60 -2.05 27.71
C ASP A 63 13.70 -2.26 28.76
N ARG A 64 13.98 -3.53 29.08
CA ARG A 64 15.19 -3.86 29.84
C ARG A 64 16.39 -3.91 28.91
N GLY A 65 17.17 -2.82 28.90
CA GLY A 65 18.59 -2.83 28.55
C GLY A 65 18.95 -2.66 27.06
N ARG A 66 18.20 -1.85 26.31
CA ARG A 66 18.61 -1.42 24.96
C ARG A 66 19.30 -0.06 25.02
N ASP A 67 20.35 0.10 24.22
CA ASP A 67 20.96 1.39 23.95
C ASP A 67 19.87 2.34 23.43
N ALA A 68 19.71 3.51 24.06
CA ALA A 68 18.65 4.47 23.76
C ALA A 68 18.78 5.09 22.36
N SER A 69 19.81 4.72 21.59
CA SER A 69 20.06 5.14 20.23
C SER A 69 19.41 4.26 19.14
N LEU A 70 19.02 3.01 19.43
CA LEU A 70 18.55 2.08 18.41
C LEU A 70 17.02 2.00 18.36
N GLN A 71 16.44 2.35 17.21
CA GLN A 71 15.00 2.29 16.99
C GLN A 71 14.57 0.87 16.64
N THR A 72 13.58 0.35 17.36
CA THR A 72 12.98 -0.96 17.04
C THR A 72 11.94 -0.78 15.94
N VAL A 73 11.89 -1.71 14.99
CA VAL A 73 10.86 -1.78 13.94
C VAL A 73 10.06 -3.06 14.14
N SER A 74 8.85 -2.91 14.67
CA SER A 74 7.94 -3.99 15.04
C SER A 74 6.84 -4.22 14.00
N PRO A 75 6.33 -5.47 13.88
CA PRO A 75 5.05 -5.75 13.22
C PRO A 75 3.94 -4.77 13.64
N GLY A 76 3.32 -4.11 12.68
CA GLY A 76 2.32 -3.07 12.90
C GLY A 76 2.85 -1.63 12.85
N ASP A 77 4.16 -1.43 12.86
CA ASP A 77 4.74 -0.09 12.76
C ASP A 77 4.52 0.52 11.37
N PRO A 78 4.41 1.85 11.27
CA PRO A 78 4.29 2.49 9.98
C PRO A 78 5.64 2.57 9.26
N ILE A 79 5.57 2.45 7.94
CA ILE A 79 6.71 2.63 7.03
C ILE A 79 6.33 3.56 5.91
N PHE A 80 7.30 4.33 5.44
CA PHE A 80 7.09 5.43 4.51
C PHE A 80 7.99 5.31 3.30
N SER A 81 7.46 5.67 2.15
CA SER A 81 8.19 5.90 0.92
C SER A 81 7.62 7.16 0.27
N ASP A 82 8.20 7.62 -0.82
CA ASP A 82 7.76 8.85 -1.49
C ASP A 82 6.28 8.78 -1.89
N GLY A 83 5.44 9.53 -1.17
CA GLY A 83 3.98 9.58 -1.40
C GLY A 83 3.20 8.34 -0.93
N VAL A 84 3.84 7.39 -0.25
CA VAL A 84 3.22 6.13 0.20
C VAL A 84 3.47 5.90 1.68
N ARG A 85 2.41 5.61 2.43
CA ARG A 85 2.48 5.12 3.82
C ARG A 85 1.90 3.72 3.87
N CYS A 86 2.66 2.78 4.39
CA CYS A 86 2.25 1.40 4.60
C CYS A 86 2.63 0.93 6.00
N THR A 87 2.50 -0.37 6.25
CA THR A 87 2.72 -0.95 7.57
C THR A 87 3.65 -2.14 7.47
N VAL A 88 4.53 -2.30 8.46
CA VAL A 88 5.32 -3.52 8.67
C VAL A 88 4.36 -4.66 8.92
N GLY A 89 4.38 -5.68 8.06
CA GLY A 89 3.66 -6.93 8.30
C GLY A 89 4.43 -7.79 9.29
N PHE A 90 5.49 -8.44 8.82
CA PHE A 90 6.37 -9.23 9.67
C PHE A 90 7.83 -9.03 9.26
N ASN A 91 8.72 -9.05 10.24
CA ASN A 91 10.14 -9.22 9.97
C ASN A 91 10.43 -10.69 9.66
N VAL A 92 11.22 -10.92 8.62
CA VAL A 92 11.53 -12.25 8.09
C VAL A 92 13.00 -12.33 7.70
N THR A 93 13.52 -13.53 7.56
CA THR A 93 14.92 -13.78 7.18
C THR A 93 15.04 -14.96 6.22
N ASN A 94 16.09 -14.92 5.39
CA ASN A 94 16.57 -16.06 4.62
C ASN A 94 17.76 -16.79 5.32
N GLY A 95 18.06 -16.41 6.58
CA GLY A 95 19.22 -16.88 7.35
C GLY A 95 20.50 -16.06 7.16
N THR A 96 20.54 -15.13 6.21
CA THR A 96 21.67 -14.22 5.97
C THR A 96 21.25 -12.76 6.14
N ASP A 97 20.20 -12.35 5.44
CA ASP A 97 19.64 -11.00 5.47
C ASP A 97 18.32 -10.98 6.24
N VAL A 98 17.93 -9.79 6.69
CA VAL A 98 16.63 -9.53 7.33
C VAL A 98 15.81 -8.60 6.44
N PHE A 99 14.51 -8.84 6.42
CA PHE A 99 13.56 -8.14 5.57
C PHE A 99 12.27 -7.81 6.31
N ILE A 100 11.52 -6.86 5.77
CA ILE A 100 10.12 -6.61 6.09
C ILE A 100 9.27 -7.21 4.98
N VAL A 101 8.30 -8.04 5.36
CA VAL A 101 7.15 -8.36 4.50
C VAL A 101 6.08 -7.29 4.70
N THR A 102 5.61 -6.70 3.61
CA THR A 102 4.46 -5.78 3.57
C THR A 102 3.62 -6.05 2.33
N ALA A 103 2.59 -5.24 2.05
CA ALA A 103 1.72 -5.44 0.90
C ALA A 103 2.45 -5.18 -0.44
N GLY A 104 2.01 -5.88 -1.48
CA GLY A 104 2.58 -5.78 -2.83
C GLY A 104 2.31 -4.44 -3.49
N HIS A 105 1.07 -3.93 -3.39
CA HIS A 105 0.73 -2.61 -3.91
C HIS A 105 1.56 -1.47 -3.28
N CYS A 106 1.98 -1.63 -2.02
CA CYS A 106 2.90 -0.71 -1.36
C CYS A 106 4.29 -0.71 -2.01
N THR A 107 4.88 -1.91 -2.16
CA THR A 107 6.21 -2.09 -2.73
C THR A 107 6.28 -1.88 -4.24
N SER A 108 5.16 -1.98 -4.95
CA SER A 108 5.04 -1.58 -6.35
C SER A 108 5.08 -0.06 -6.53
N ALA A 109 4.65 0.70 -5.53
CA ALA A 109 4.63 2.16 -5.56
C ALA A 109 5.87 2.80 -4.90
N GLY A 110 6.45 2.15 -3.87
CA GLY A 110 7.61 2.64 -3.13
C GLY A 110 8.91 1.88 -3.42
N SER A 111 10.02 2.60 -3.56
CA SER A 111 11.34 2.01 -3.86
C SER A 111 12.29 1.99 -2.66
N ASN A 112 12.37 3.10 -1.90
CA ASN A 112 13.17 3.22 -0.68
C ASN A 112 12.24 3.50 0.50
N TRP A 113 12.48 2.83 1.61
CA TRP A 113 11.60 2.87 2.78
C TRP A 113 12.27 3.49 3.99
N TYR A 114 11.46 4.14 4.81
CA TYR A 114 11.85 4.89 5.99
C TYR A 114 10.95 4.53 7.17
N ALA A 115 11.51 4.59 8.38
CA ALA A 115 10.79 4.33 9.62
C ALA A 115 10.05 5.58 10.15
N ASP A 116 10.23 6.73 9.51
CA ASP A 116 9.67 8.02 9.91
C ASP A 116 9.11 8.80 8.70
N PRO A 117 8.07 9.63 8.88
CA PRO A 117 7.45 10.38 7.80
C PRO A 117 8.32 11.50 7.23
N GLN A 118 9.39 11.90 7.93
CA GLN A 118 10.36 12.90 7.46
C GLN A 118 11.46 12.30 6.57
N HIS A 119 11.46 10.98 6.38
CA HIS A 119 12.42 10.25 5.57
C HIS A 119 13.87 10.44 6.06
N THR A 120 14.06 10.49 7.39
CA THR A 120 15.38 10.68 8.01
C THR A 120 16.00 9.40 8.56
N VAL A 121 15.19 8.37 8.78
CA VAL A 121 15.59 7.06 9.29
C VAL A 121 15.37 6.02 8.20
N PRO A 122 16.36 5.78 7.32
CA PRO A 122 16.21 4.81 6.23
C PRO A 122 16.12 3.39 6.78
N ILE A 123 15.25 2.58 6.18
CA ILE A 123 15.17 1.12 6.40
C ILE A 123 15.99 0.43 5.31
N GLY A 124 15.66 0.71 4.05
CA GLY A 124 16.29 0.10 2.89
C GLY A 124 15.32 -0.02 1.70
N PRO A 125 15.74 -0.70 0.61
CA PRO A 125 14.98 -0.72 -0.62
C PRO A 125 13.97 -1.87 -0.70
N THR A 126 12.96 -1.70 -1.55
CA THR A 126 12.15 -2.80 -2.07
C THR A 126 13.04 -3.75 -2.89
N VAL A 127 12.97 -5.05 -2.60
CA VAL A 127 13.72 -6.09 -3.32
C VAL A 127 12.83 -7.13 -4.01
N SER A 128 11.55 -7.17 -3.68
CA SER A 128 10.55 -8.02 -4.35
C SER A 128 9.15 -7.40 -4.21
N SER A 129 8.32 -7.57 -5.23
CA SER A 129 6.91 -7.15 -5.20
C SER A 129 6.07 -8.08 -6.07
N SER A 130 4.89 -8.43 -5.60
CA SER A 130 3.88 -9.21 -6.33
C SER A 130 2.51 -8.59 -6.12
N PHE A 131 2.06 -7.80 -7.11
CA PHE A 131 0.72 -7.22 -7.20
C PHE A 131 0.43 -6.78 -8.65
N PRO A 132 -0.75 -7.04 -9.22
CA PRO A 132 -1.87 -7.85 -8.68
C PRO A 132 -1.61 -9.37 -8.78
N GLY A 133 -2.66 -10.19 -8.66
CA GLY A 133 -2.59 -11.65 -8.55
C GLY A 133 -2.46 -12.08 -7.09
N ASN A 134 -1.38 -11.64 -6.47
CA ASN A 134 -1.15 -11.69 -5.02
C ASN A 134 -1.02 -10.24 -4.49
N ASN A 135 -0.79 -10.08 -3.19
CA ASN A 135 -0.51 -8.76 -2.60
C ASN A 135 0.52 -8.83 -1.48
N TYR A 136 1.78 -9.08 -1.83
CA TYR A 136 2.91 -9.02 -0.91
C TYR A 136 4.15 -8.43 -1.58
N GLY A 137 5.07 -7.93 -0.77
CA GLY A 137 6.39 -7.48 -1.19
C GLY A 137 7.38 -7.51 -0.04
N LEU A 138 8.65 -7.30 -0.39
CA LEU A 138 9.79 -7.48 0.49
C LEU A 138 10.67 -6.23 0.45
N ILE A 139 11.01 -5.72 1.63
CA ILE A 139 11.92 -4.59 1.83
C ILE A 139 13.13 -5.12 2.59
N ARG A 140 14.34 -4.88 2.11
CA ARG A 140 15.57 -5.30 2.81
C ARG A 140 15.94 -4.27 3.87
N TYR A 141 16.40 -4.75 5.04
CA TYR A 141 17.06 -3.89 6.02
C TYR A 141 18.50 -3.64 5.58
N ASP A 142 18.82 -2.39 5.24
CA ASP A 142 20.18 -1.92 4.95
C ASP A 142 20.76 -1.08 6.10
N ASN A 143 19.91 -0.57 7.00
CA ASN A 143 20.32 0.25 8.13
C ASN A 143 20.60 -0.60 9.39
N PRO A 144 21.86 -0.69 9.86
CA PRO A 144 22.22 -1.47 11.03
C PRO A 144 21.77 -0.86 12.37
N ASP A 145 21.35 0.41 12.37
CA ASP A 145 20.90 1.10 13.58
C ASP A 145 19.43 0.82 13.92
N LEU A 146 18.72 0.11 13.01
CA LEU A 146 17.37 -0.39 13.24
C LEU A 146 17.41 -1.80 13.78
N ILE A 147 16.55 -2.09 14.76
CA ILE A 147 16.40 -3.44 15.29
C ILE A 147 15.06 -4.04 14.84
N PRO A 148 15.07 -5.02 13.93
CA PRO A 148 13.88 -5.80 13.60
C PRO A 148 13.38 -6.55 14.84
N ASP A 149 12.10 -6.39 15.16
CA ASP A 149 11.43 -7.16 16.21
C ASP A 149 10.77 -8.43 15.65
N GLY A 150 10.70 -9.48 16.45
CA GLY A 150 10.21 -10.80 16.05
C GLY A 150 9.13 -11.33 16.99
N GLY A 151 9.17 -12.64 17.26
CA GLY A 151 8.34 -13.25 18.32
C GLY A 151 6.97 -13.76 17.86
N TYR A 152 6.84 -14.05 16.57
CA TYR A 152 5.69 -14.73 15.99
C TYR A 152 6.07 -16.13 15.51
N SER A 153 5.10 -17.04 15.53
CA SER A 153 5.22 -18.36 14.91
C SER A 153 4.23 -18.49 13.76
N LEU A 154 4.61 -19.20 12.70
CA LEU A 154 3.70 -19.36 11.57
C LEU A 154 2.46 -20.16 11.99
N GLY A 155 1.28 -19.57 11.81
CA GLY A 155 -0.01 -20.21 12.06
C GLY A 155 -0.65 -20.75 10.79
N SER A 156 -1.69 -21.57 10.96
CA SER A 156 -2.56 -22.03 9.87
C SER A 156 -3.94 -21.39 10.02
N PRO A 157 -4.37 -20.53 9.08
CA PRO A 157 -5.65 -19.84 9.18
C PRO A 157 -6.82 -20.80 8.96
N HIS A 158 -7.88 -20.70 9.77
CA HIS A 158 -9.11 -21.45 9.59
C HIS A 158 -10.36 -20.64 9.90
N VAL A 159 -11.49 -20.96 9.26
CA VAL A 159 -12.77 -20.26 9.49
C VAL A 159 -13.22 -20.44 10.94
N GLY A 160 -13.77 -19.38 11.53
CA GLY A 160 -14.17 -19.30 12.93
C GLY A 160 -13.04 -18.98 13.90
N GLN A 161 -11.79 -18.89 13.43
CA GLN A 161 -10.64 -18.52 14.26
C GLN A 161 -10.77 -17.07 14.75
N GLN A 162 -10.50 -16.86 16.04
CA GLN A 162 -10.30 -15.53 16.59
C GLN A 162 -8.98 -14.96 16.05
N VAL A 163 -9.04 -13.73 15.54
CA VAL A 163 -7.89 -13.05 14.95
C VAL A 163 -7.75 -11.64 15.46
N TYR A 164 -6.55 -11.09 15.29
CA TYR A 164 -6.13 -9.81 15.81
C TYR A 164 -5.28 -9.05 14.79
N ILE A 165 -5.34 -7.73 14.86
CA ILE A 165 -4.35 -6.84 14.26
C ILE A 165 -3.83 -5.90 15.35
N ILE A 166 -2.68 -5.29 15.10
CA ILE A 166 -2.16 -4.19 15.92
C ILE A 166 -1.86 -2.99 15.04
N THR A 167 -2.29 -1.81 15.49
CA THR A 167 -1.98 -0.53 14.84
C THR A 167 -1.55 0.48 15.89
N PRO A 168 -0.65 1.43 15.57
CA PRO A 168 -0.27 2.50 16.49
C PRO A 168 -1.46 3.38 16.89
N GLU A 169 -2.41 3.59 15.97
CA GLU A 169 -3.51 4.54 16.16
C GLU A 169 -4.61 4.00 17.08
N THR A 170 -4.87 2.69 17.04
CA THR A 170 -6.01 2.09 17.76
C THR A 170 -5.63 0.91 18.65
N GLY A 171 -4.34 0.55 18.72
CA GLY A 171 -3.87 -0.60 19.46
C GLY A 171 -4.32 -1.92 18.83
N ILE A 172 -4.59 -2.91 19.69
CA ILE A 172 -5.04 -4.25 19.28
C ILE A 172 -6.52 -4.21 18.94
N ASN A 173 -6.87 -4.60 17.72
CA ASN A 173 -8.24 -4.87 17.30
C ASN A 173 -8.42 -6.36 17.10
N SER A 174 -9.66 -6.82 17.23
CA SER A 174 -9.97 -8.25 17.15
C SER A 174 -11.21 -8.51 16.31
N GLY A 175 -11.33 -9.74 15.82
CA GLY A 175 -12.47 -10.20 15.03
C GLY A 175 -12.36 -11.69 14.72
N THR A 176 -13.10 -12.14 13.73
CA THR A 176 -13.19 -13.55 13.37
C THR A 176 -12.83 -13.73 11.91
N LEU A 177 -12.06 -14.78 11.63
CA LEU A 177 -11.81 -15.24 10.27
C LEU A 177 -13.10 -15.86 9.72
N THR A 178 -13.66 -15.24 8.69
CA THR A 178 -14.97 -15.60 8.13
C THR A 178 -14.87 -16.36 6.81
N GLY A 179 -13.73 -16.33 6.13
CA GLY A 179 -13.53 -17.04 4.88
C GLY A 179 -12.07 -17.20 4.49
N LEU A 180 -11.82 -18.14 3.58
CA LEU A 180 -10.53 -18.37 2.93
C LEU A 180 -10.75 -18.37 1.41
N ASN A 181 -9.67 -18.18 0.64
CA ASN A 181 -9.70 -18.12 -0.83
C ASN A 181 -10.60 -17.00 -1.37
N ALA A 182 -10.70 -15.88 -0.64
CA ALA A 182 -11.42 -14.71 -1.11
C ALA A 182 -10.70 -14.08 -2.31
N THR A 183 -11.48 -13.48 -3.20
CA THR A 183 -11.00 -12.73 -4.36
C THR A 183 -11.43 -11.29 -4.24
N VAL A 184 -10.50 -10.36 -4.41
CA VAL A 184 -10.75 -8.92 -4.35
C VAL A 184 -10.37 -8.28 -5.68
N ASN A 185 -11.27 -7.48 -6.23
CA ASN A 185 -11.04 -6.69 -7.43
C ASN A 185 -10.65 -5.26 -7.01
N TYR A 186 -9.40 -4.86 -7.29
CA TYR A 186 -8.87 -3.51 -7.07
C TYR A 186 -9.21 -2.54 -8.22
N GLY A 187 -10.15 -2.92 -9.10
CA GLY A 187 -10.56 -2.12 -10.25
C GLY A 187 -9.48 -2.11 -11.32
N PRO A 188 -8.97 -0.94 -11.75
CA PRO A 188 -7.96 -0.86 -12.80
C PRO A 188 -6.62 -1.50 -12.42
N ASP A 189 -6.34 -1.62 -11.12
CA ASP A 189 -5.08 -2.18 -10.61
C ASP A 189 -5.05 -3.72 -10.61
N GLY A 190 -6.19 -4.36 -10.92
CA GLY A 190 -6.30 -5.81 -11.14
C GLY A 190 -6.98 -6.58 -10.01
N ILE A 191 -6.85 -7.91 -10.05
CA ILE A 191 -7.54 -8.83 -9.14
C ILE A 191 -6.51 -9.56 -8.28
N VAL A 192 -6.79 -9.68 -6.99
CA VAL A 192 -6.00 -10.47 -6.03
C VAL A 192 -6.83 -11.67 -5.57
N TYR A 193 -6.21 -12.84 -5.55
CA TYR A 193 -6.85 -14.11 -5.23
C TYR A 193 -6.32 -14.70 -3.91
N GLY A 194 -6.95 -15.77 -3.42
CA GLY A 194 -6.38 -16.57 -2.33
C GLY A 194 -6.43 -15.91 -0.94
N LEU A 195 -7.15 -14.80 -0.77
CA LEU A 195 -7.08 -13.99 0.45
C LEU A 195 -7.83 -14.65 1.62
N ILE A 196 -7.34 -14.38 2.84
CA ILE A 196 -8.06 -14.60 4.09
C ILE A 196 -9.09 -13.48 4.24
N GLN A 197 -10.32 -13.82 4.61
CA GLN A 197 -11.39 -12.87 4.89
C GLN A 197 -11.72 -12.85 6.37
N THR A 198 -11.91 -11.67 6.94
CA THR A 198 -12.32 -11.48 8.33
C THR A 198 -13.40 -10.40 8.46
N ASN A 199 -14.09 -10.35 9.60
CA ASN A 199 -15.00 -9.26 9.97
C ASN A 199 -14.34 -8.18 10.86
N LEU A 200 -13.01 -8.26 11.04
CA LEU A 200 -12.25 -7.33 11.86
C LEU A 200 -12.23 -5.94 11.19
N CYS A 201 -12.37 -4.91 12.02
CA CYS A 201 -12.20 -3.51 11.61
C CYS A 201 -10.74 -3.25 11.20
N LEU A 202 -10.55 -2.87 9.94
CA LEU A 202 -9.24 -2.51 9.39
C LEU A 202 -9.25 -1.04 8.92
N PRO A 203 -8.64 -0.12 9.69
CA PRO A 203 -8.49 1.28 9.30
C PRO A 203 -7.78 1.43 7.95
N PHE A 204 -8.07 2.50 7.20
CA PHE A 204 -7.45 2.73 5.89
C PHE A 204 -5.92 2.75 5.94
N SER A 205 -5.34 3.40 6.96
CA SER A 205 -3.89 3.46 7.17
C SER A 205 -3.23 2.10 7.43
N ALA A 206 -4.02 1.08 7.82
CA ALA A 206 -3.56 -0.26 8.15
C ALA A 206 -3.72 -1.26 6.98
N ARG A 207 -4.28 -0.84 5.84
CA ARG A 207 -4.54 -1.74 4.69
C ARG A 207 -3.28 -2.12 3.91
N GLY A 208 -2.17 -1.42 4.14
CA GLY A 208 -0.88 -1.63 3.48
C GLY A 208 0.06 -2.57 4.24
N GLY A 209 -0.41 -3.74 4.65
CA GLY A 209 0.48 -4.79 5.18
C GLY A 209 0.40 -5.08 6.68
N THR A 210 -0.47 -4.43 7.47
CA THR A 210 -0.64 -4.71 8.91
C THR A 210 -0.73 -6.22 9.22
N PRO A 211 -0.06 -6.72 10.27
CA PRO A 211 -0.06 -8.14 10.61
C PRO A 211 -1.43 -8.61 11.09
N LEU A 212 -1.91 -9.70 10.50
CA LEU A 212 -2.98 -10.54 11.04
C LEU A 212 -2.35 -11.68 11.83
N PHE A 213 -2.75 -11.82 13.09
CA PHE A 213 -2.30 -12.90 13.94
C PHE A 213 -3.44 -13.52 14.75
N GLY A 214 -3.27 -14.78 15.13
CA GLY A 214 -4.17 -15.52 16.02
C GLY A 214 -3.65 -15.56 17.46
N PRO A 215 -4.29 -16.37 18.32
CA PRO A 215 -3.84 -16.58 19.69
C PRO A 215 -2.37 -17.03 19.75
N ASN A 216 -1.67 -16.66 20.82
CA ASN A 216 -0.26 -17.01 21.04
C ASN A 216 0.69 -16.54 19.92
N ASN A 217 0.44 -15.36 19.35
CA ASN A 217 1.26 -14.76 18.28
C ASN A 217 1.43 -15.66 17.04
N GLN A 218 0.38 -16.39 16.67
CA GLN A 218 0.36 -17.14 15.41
C GLN A 218 0.22 -16.16 14.25
N ALA A 219 1.27 -15.92 13.48
CA ALA A 219 1.22 -15.07 12.29
C ALA A 219 0.44 -15.78 11.17
N LEU A 220 -0.59 -15.11 10.63
CA LEU A 220 -1.52 -15.70 9.66
C LEU A 220 -1.46 -15.02 8.29
N GLY A 221 -1.28 -13.70 8.26
CA GLY A 221 -1.29 -12.95 7.01
C GLY A 221 -0.96 -11.48 7.18
N ILE A 222 -0.87 -10.77 6.06
CA ILE A 222 -0.63 -9.32 6.02
C ILE A 222 -1.81 -8.62 5.35
N ALA A 223 -2.18 -7.44 5.85
CA ALA A 223 -3.35 -6.72 5.35
C ALA A 223 -3.20 -6.38 3.86
N SER A 224 -4.25 -6.68 3.10
CA SER A 224 -4.32 -6.46 1.67
C SER A 224 -5.27 -5.32 1.34
N SER A 225 -6.50 -5.39 1.84
CA SER A 225 -7.57 -4.41 1.63
C SER A 225 -8.69 -4.60 2.65
N GLY A 226 -9.70 -3.72 2.60
CA GLY A 226 -10.94 -3.90 3.32
C GLY A 226 -12.06 -3.06 2.73
N SER A 227 -13.28 -3.32 3.18
CA SER A 227 -14.49 -2.59 2.82
C SER A 227 -15.29 -2.25 4.07
N GLY A 228 -16.17 -1.26 3.95
CA GLY A 228 -16.95 -0.73 5.07
C GLY A 228 -16.13 0.18 5.99
N SER A 229 -16.77 0.59 7.08
CA SER A 229 -16.16 1.43 8.10
C SER A 229 -16.28 0.76 9.46
N CYS A 230 -15.24 0.90 10.29
CA CYS A 230 -15.19 0.27 11.60
C CYS A 230 -16.46 0.44 12.47
N PRO A 231 -17.14 1.60 12.52
CA PRO A 231 -18.35 1.76 13.32
C PRO A 231 -19.56 0.95 12.83
N SER A 232 -19.65 0.65 11.53
CA SER A 232 -20.78 -0.04 10.90
C SER A 232 -20.45 -1.48 10.48
N GLY A 233 -19.27 -1.96 10.87
CA GLY A 233 -18.72 -3.23 10.42
C GLY A 233 -17.98 -3.10 9.10
N GLY A 234 -17.09 -4.06 8.87
CA GLY A 234 -16.28 -4.11 7.66
C GLY A 234 -15.87 -5.53 7.34
N THR A 235 -15.47 -5.74 6.09
CA THR A 235 -14.79 -6.97 5.68
C THR A 235 -13.35 -6.60 5.40
N SER A 236 -12.41 -7.32 5.99
CA SER A 236 -10.98 -7.11 5.75
C SER A 236 -10.38 -8.36 5.14
N PHE A 237 -9.39 -8.13 4.27
CA PHE A 237 -8.74 -9.16 3.48
C PHE A 237 -7.24 -9.14 3.71
N PHE A 238 -6.66 -10.32 3.84
CA PHE A 238 -5.24 -10.49 4.17
C PHE A 238 -4.60 -11.52 3.24
N GLN A 239 -3.40 -11.22 2.75
CA GLN A 239 -2.58 -12.16 2.00
C GLN A 239 -2.05 -13.23 2.98
N PRO A 240 -2.27 -14.54 2.73
CA PRO A 240 -1.78 -15.60 3.60
C PRO A 240 -0.25 -15.58 3.74
N LEU A 241 0.26 -15.56 4.98
CA LEU A 241 1.70 -15.44 5.23
C LEU A 241 2.45 -16.70 4.82
N ASN A 242 1.84 -17.88 4.98
CA ASN A 242 2.44 -19.14 4.57
C ASN A 242 2.76 -19.17 3.06
N GLU A 243 1.91 -18.56 2.23
CA GLU A 243 2.15 -18.41 0.79
C GLU A 243 3.39 -17.53 0.55
N VAL A 244 3.45 -16.36 1.20
CA VAL A 244 4.57 -15.41 1.04
C VAL A 244 5.91 -16.02 1.45
N LEU A 245 5.95 -16.67 2.62
CA LEU A 245 7.17 -17.29 3.13
C LEU A 245 7.63 -18.43 2.22
N SER A 246 6.70 -19.26 1.74
CA SER A 246 7.02 -20.37 0.85
C SER A 246 7.48 -19.91 -0.53
N SER A 247 6.87 -18.87 -1.10
CA SER A 247 7.24 -18.35 -2.42
C SER A 247 8.60 -17.66 -2.43
N LEU A 248 8.97 -17.02 -1.33
CA LEU A 248 10.23 -16.27 -1.20
C LEU A 248 11.35 -17.06 -0.51
N GLY A 249 11.07 -18.25 0.03
CA GLY A 249 12.05 -19.05 0.76
C GLY A 249 12.50 -18.40 2.07
N LEU A 250 11.55 -17.82 2.81
CA LEU A 250 11.80 -17.03 4.02
C LEU A 250 11.22 -17.71 5.27
N ALA A 251 11.75 -17.33 6.43
CA ALA A 251 11.22 -17.68 7.74
C ALA A 251 10.92 -16.41 8.55
N LEU A 252 10.02 -16.51 9.54
CA LEU A 252 9.84 -15.44 10.53
C LEU A 252 11.14 -15.20 11.29
N TYR A 253 11.44 -13.93 11.57
CA TYR A 253 12.61 -13.49 12.34
C TYR A 253 12.44 -13.73 13.86
#